data_AF-A0A1B6Y821-F1
#
_entry.id   AF-A0A1B6Y821-F1
#
_cell.length_a   1.000
_cell.length_b   1.000
_cell.length_c   1.000
_cell.angle_alpha   90.00
_cell.angle_beta   90.00
_cell.angle_gamma   90.00
#
_symmetry.space_group_name_H-M   'P 1'
#
loop_
_entity.id
_entity.type
_entity.pdbx_description
1 polymer ?
#
loop_
_entity_poly.entity_id
_entity_poly.type
_entity_poly.pdbx_seq_one_letter_code
_entity_poly.pdbx_strand_id
1 'polypeptide(L)'
;MIDSILSIFSDYIGSFLKGAVNRIRFYSNKLLNRSEPYTKDEALEYAYAVISGNIVQVSSFRNFSTGNIYIAVKAKEKKGEYFFKLILLKKVGSTFIRDWEHELISFTEDFEVIDLQKSGEYFILFIENSFGSGAGTKTLYAFSSSTKKLFKIIEHHDWSDMTRVYTPSIELSPRDVDQKLLKNLEQYASMNDMLKEMRVDFSNPKHAVRNWHRLNGSITEGDVELCFYDGRPTYGSSPTEVVHYDDIEWIGYFKGPLCGYLKKRDEHFIAYSPGWTYDWPQDLKMKGNGIQFTSGKHTLSFELNGNKGNLNNI
;
A
#
# COMPACT_ATOMS: atom_id res chain seq x y z
N MET A 1 63.40 32.74 18.45
CA MET A 1 61.96 33.12 18.51
C MET A 1 61.17 32.46 17.39
N ILE A 2 61.70 32.43 16.16
CA ILE A 2 61.09 31.75 14.99
C ILE A 2 60.96 30.22 15.18
N ASP A 3 61.97 29.56 15.75
CA ASP A 3 61.95 28.09 15.96
C ASP A 3 60.87 27.62 16.95
N SER A 4 60.51 28.48 17.91
CA SER A 4 59.44 28.19 18.88
C SER A 4 58.06 28.26 18.23
N ILE A 5 57.85 29.18 17.28
CA ILE A 5 56.60 29.32 16.53
C ILE A 5 56.41 28.13 15.57
N LEU A 6 57.48 27.68 14.92
CA LEU A 6 57.43 26.53 14.02
C LEU A 6 57.14 25.21 14.75
N SER A 7 57.66 25.03 15.96
CA SER A 7 57.38 23.89 16.83
C SER A 7 55.89 23.81 17.21
N ILE A 8 55.30 24.94 17.65
CA ILE A 8 53.89 25.01 18.04
C ILE A 8 52.96 24.74 16.84
N PHE A 9 53.30 25.24 15.65
CA PHE A 9 52.52 24.97 14.44
C PHE A 9 52.59 23.51 13.98
N SER A 10 53.75 22.86 14.12
CA SER A 10 53.93 21.43 13.81
C SER A 10 53.07 20.54 14.71
N ASP A 11 53.04 20.82 16.01
CA ASP A 11 52.24 20.05 16.97
C ASP A 11 50.73 20.28 16.78
N TYR A 12 50.33 21.51 16.43
CA TYR A 12 48.93 21.84 16.17
C TYR A 12 48.41 21.13 14.91
N ILE A 13 49.18 21.16 13.82
CA ILE A 13 48.88 20.45 12.57
C ILE A 13 48.86 18.94 12.79
N GLY A 14 49.82 18.40 13.56
CA GLY A 14 49.87 16.98 13.92
C GLY A 14 48.66 16.51 14.72
N SER A 15 48.19 17.30 15.69
CA SER A 15 46.99 16.97 16.49
C SER A 15 45.70 17.08 15.67
N PHE A 16 45.60 18.08 14.79
CA PHE A 16 44.47 18.29 13.90
C PHE A 16 44.35 17.17 12.86
N LEU A 17 45.47 16.78 12.24
CA LEU A 17 45.52 15.67 11.30
C LEU A 17 45.23 14.31 11.97
N LYS A 18 45.74 14.05 13.18
CA LYS A 18 45.37 12.85 13.96
C LYS A 18 43.88 12.83 14.29
N GLY A 19 43.30 13.96 14.67
CA GLY A 19 41.87 14.10 14.93
C GLY A 19 41.02 13.85 13.67
N ALA A 20 41.44 14.39 12.52
CA ALA A 20 40.77 14.20 11.24
C ALA A 20 40.86 12.75 10.75
N VAL A 21 42.04 12.11 10.83
CA VAL A 21 42.23 10.70 10.48
C VAL A 21 41.42 9.79 11.39
N ASN A 22 41.36 10.05 12.70
CA ASN A 22 40.52 9.28 13.62
C ASN A 22 39.03 9.46 13.34
N ARG A 23 38.58 10.67 12.96
CA ARG A 23 37.20 10.90 12.52
C ARG A 23 36.91 10.16 11.21
N ILE A 24 37.80 10.24 10.22
CA ILE A 24 37.63 9.51 8.94
C ILE A 24 37.64 8.00 9.19
N ARG A 25 38.49 7.47 10.06
CA ARG A 25 38.53 6.05 10.44
C ARG A 25 37.28 5.62 11.20
N PHE A 26 36.76 6.49 12.07
CA PHE A 26 35.51 6.27 12.78
C PHE A 26 34.30 6.30 11.84
N TYR A 27 34.22 7.26 10.92
CA TYR A 27 33.17 7.36 9.91
C TYR A 27 33.24 6.24 8.87
N SER A 28 34.44 5.88 8.39
CA SER A 28 34.64 4.75 7.49
C SER A 28 34.33 3.41 8.15
N ASN A 29 34.71 3.19 9.42
CA ASN A 29 34.25 2.02 10.17
C ASN A 29 32.74 2.03 10.42
N LYS A 30 32.13 3.20 10.66
CA LYS A 30 30.68 3.34 10.82
C LYS A 30 29.93 3.07 9.51
N LEU A 31 30.53 3.37 8.35
CA LEU A 31 29.98 3.08 7.02
C LEU A 31 30.24 1.64 6.57
N LEU A 32 31.43 1.10 6.81
CA LEU A 32 31.78 -0.31 6.55
C LEU A 32 30.98 -1.27 7.43
N ASN A 33 30.70 -0.90 8.69
CA ASN A 33 29.87 -1.74 9.56
C ASN A 33 28.38 -1.73 9.19
N ARG A 34 27.94 -0.79 8.33
CA ARG A 34 26.55 -0.69 7.81
C ARG A 34 26.29 -1.58 6.60
N SER A 35 27.29 -2.34 6.14
CA SER A 35 27.03 -3.40 5.16
C SER A 35 26.12 -4.47 5.74
N GLU A 36 25.37 -5.13 4.88
CA GLU A 36 24.59 -6.29 5.29
C GLU A 36 25.52 -7.35 5.93
N PRO A 37 25.14 -7.94 7.07
CA PRO A 37 25.97 -8.90 7.79
C PRO A 37 26.10 -10.23 7.04
N TYR A 38 25.20 -10.50 6.10
CA TYR A 38 25.16 -11.69 5.26
C TYR A 38 24.79 -11.31 3.84
N THR A 39 25.34 -12.02 2.87
CA THR A 39 24.87 -11.96 1.48
C THR A 39 23.43 -12.47 1.39
N LYS A 40 22.74 -12.15 0.30
CA LYS A 40 21.37 -12.63 0.05
C LYS A 40 21.27 -14.17 0.11
N ASP A 41 22.25 -14.87 -0.46
CA ASP A 41 22.25 -16.35 -0.51
C ASP A 41 22.46 -16.96 0.88
N GLU A 42 23.40 -16.43 1.67
CA GLU A 42 23.60 -16.85 3.06
C GLU A 42 22.38 -16.57 3.92
N ALA A 43 21.79 -15.38 3.79
CA ALA A 43 20.57 -15.00 4.51
C ALA A 43 19.40 -15.92 4.16
N LEU A 44 19.28 -16.33 2.89
CA LEU A 44 18.27 -17.26 2.43
C LEU A 44 18.48 -18.67 3.00
N GLU A 45 19.72 -19.16 3.02
CA GLU A 45 20.06 -20.46 3.64
C GLU A 45 19.71 -20.49 5.13
N TYR A 46 20.10 -19.46 5.88
CA TYR A 46 19.73 -19.32 7.30
C TYR A 46 18.21 -19.23 7.49
N ALA A 47 17.51 -18.53 6.61
CA ALA A 47 16.06 -18.43 6.68
C ALA A 47 15.39 -19.79 6.43
N TYR A 48 15.84 -20.58 5.46
CA TYR A 48 15.34 -21.93 5.21
C TYR A 48 15.61 -22.90 6.36
N ALA A 49 16.72 -22.73 7.07
CA ALA A 49 17.03 -23.54 8.25
C ALA A 49 16.03 -23.34 9.41
N VAL A 50 15.33 -22.19 9.46
CA VAL A 50 14.37 -21.83 10.52
C VAL A 50 12.91 -21.87 10.07
N ILE A 51 12.67 -21.54 8.81
CA ILE A 51 11.33 -21.38 8.25
C ILE A 51 11.17 -22.42 7.14
N SER A 52 10.26 -23.37 7.34
CA SER A 52 9.80 -24.25 6.27
C SER A 52 8.77 -23.50 5.43
N GLY A 53 9.06 -23.24 4.15
CA GLY A 53 8.13 -22.54 3.29
C GLY A 53 8.74 -22.04 1.99
N ASN A 54 7.92 -21.41 1.16
CA ASN A 54 8.38 -20.74 -0.06
C ASN A 54 8.77 -19.30 0.31
N ILE A 55 10.08 -19.07 0.45
CA ILE A 55 10.65 -17.77 0.78
C ILE A 55 10.77 -16.95 -0.51
N VAL A 56 10.18 -15.76 -0.52
CA VAL A 56 10.10 -14.88 -1.68
C VAL A 56 11.16 -13.78 -1.61
N GLN A 57 11.39 -13.25 -0.41
CA GLN A 57 12.31 -12.14 -0.19
C GLN A 57 12.99 -12.27 1.16
N VAL A 58 14.29 -11.92 1.23
CA VAL A 58 15.07 -11.82 2.47
C VAL A 58 15.89 -10.53 2.46
N SER A 59 16.11 -9.95 3.64
CA SER A 59 17.09 -8.87 3.84
C SER A 59 17.76 -9.05 5.21
N SER A 60 19.09 -9.08 5.22
CA SER A 60 19.86 -9.22 6.46
C SER A 60 20.37 -7.85 6.92
N PHE A 61 20.33 -7.62 8.23
CA PHE A 61 20.76 -6.33 8.79
C PHE A 61 21.25 -6.45 10.22
N ARG A 62 22.09 -5.50 10.61
CA ARG A 62 22.55 -5.33 12.00
C ARG A 62 21.91 -4.09 12.58
N ASN A 63 21.14 -4.26 13.66
CA ASN A 63 20.61 -3.11 14.39
C ASN A 63 21.70 -2.61 15.36
N PHE A 64 22.25 -1.42 15.10
CA PHE A 64 23.35 -0.87 15.90
C PHE A 64 22.93 -0.42 17.28
N SER A 65 21.65 -0.06 17.48
CA SER A 65 21.17 0.34 18.80
C SER A 65 21.17 -0.83 19.79
N THR A 66 21.08 -2.06 19.29
CA THR A 66 21.05 -3.28 20.11
C THR A 66 22.23 -4.23 19.88
N GLY A 67 23.02 -4.04 18.82
CA GLY A 67 24.09 -4.94 18.39
C GLY A 67 23.60 -6.25 17.75
N ASN A 68 22.28 -6.51 17.76
CA ASN A 68 21.69 -7.73 17.25
C ASN A 68 21.76 -7.81 15.72
N ILE A 69 21.86 -9.04 15.22
CA ILE A 69 21.79 -9.35 13.80
C ILE A 69 20.45 -10.00 13.50
N TYR A 70 19.83 -9.58 12.42
CA TYR A 70 18.52 -10.00 12.01
C TYR A 70 18.47 -10.41 10.54
N ILE A 71 17.47 -11.21 10.19
CA ILE A 71 17.04 -11.46 8.82
C ILE A 71 15.52 -11.23 8.77
N ALA A 72 15.09 -10.25 8.00
CA ALA A 72 13.69 -10.07 7.64
C ALA A 72 13.35 -10.99 6.46
N VAL A 73 12.21 -11.67 6.51
CA VAL A 73 11.81 -12.70 5.56
C VAL A 73 10.35 -12.50 5.14
N LYS A 74 10.10 -12.47 3.83
CA LYS A 74 8.75 -12.59 3.24
C LYS A 74 8.57 -14.01 2.74
N ALA A 75 7.59 -14.74 3.28
CA ALA A 75 7.31 -16.12 2.90
C ALA A 75 5.84 -16.29 2.49
N LYS A 76 5.59 -17.08 1.45
CA LYS A 76 4.24 -17.40 0.95
C LYS A 76 3.57 -18.43 1.86
N GLU A 77 2.32 -18.21 2.21
CA GLU A 77 1.54 -19.18 2.98
C GLU A 77 1.01 -20.30 2.08
N LYS A 78 0.95 -21.54 2.59
CA LYS A 78 0.50 -22.71 1.82
C LYS A 78 -0.95 -22.61 1.31
N LYS A 79 -1.79 -21.73 1.88
CA LYS A 79 -3.25 -21.68 1.66
C LYS A 79 -3.72 -20.69 0.57
N GLY A 80 -2.85 -20.04 -0.19
CA GLY A 80 -3.29 -19.22 -1.32
C GLY A 80 -2.14 -18.53 -2.05
N GLU A 81 -2.39 -18.09 -3.28
CA GLU A 81 -1.33 -17.51 -4.10
C GLU A 81 -0.87 -16.10 -3.67
N TYR A 82 -1.67 -15.43 -2.86
CA TYR A 82 -1.54 -13.99 -2.57
C TYR A 82 -1.32 -13.66 -1.09
N PHE A 83 -1.17 -14.67 -0.23
CA PHE A 83 -0.99 -14.46 1.20
C PHE A 83 0.46 -14.68 1.60
N PHE A 84 1.07 -13.63 2.15
CA PHE A 84 2.45 -13.64 2.62
C PHE A 84 2.51 -13.38 4.12
N LYS A 85 3.59 -13.85 4.74
CA LYS A 85 3.97 -13.50 6.12
C LYS A 85 5.28 -12.75 6.10
N LEU A 86 5.40 -11.72 6.93
CA LEU A 86 6.67 -11.10 7.25
C LEU A 86 7.16 -11.63 8.59
N ILE A 87 8.35 -12.22 8.58
CA ILE A 87 8.96 -12.88 9.73
C ILE A 87 10.32 -12.20 9.98
N LEU A 88 10.59 -11.86 11.24
CA LEU A 88 11.90 -11.41 11.68
C LEU A 88 12.62 -12.54 12.41
N LEU A 89 13.77 -12.92 11.89
CA LEU A 89 14.67 -13.87 12.52
C LEU A 89 15.78 -13.12 13.26
N LYS A 90 16.07 -13.51 14.50
CA LYS A 90 17.15 -12.96 15.32
C LYS A 90 18.25 -13.99 15.50
N LYS A 91 19.50 -13.58 15.30
CA LYS A 91 20.66 -14.43 15.55
C LYS A 91 20.84 -14.69 17.05
N VAL A 92 20.98 -15.96 17.42
CA VAL A 92 21.30 -16.40 18.78
C VAL A 92 22.39 -17.49 18.69
N GLY A 93 23.59 -17.16 19.14
CA GLY A 93 24.76 -18.04 18.98
C GLY A 93 25.09 -18.27 17.50
N SER A 94 25.10 -19.54 17.10
CA SER A 94 25.35 -19.97 15.71
C SER A 94 24.08 -20.14 14.87
N THR A 95 22.89 -19.91 15.45
CA THR A 95 21.60 -20.12 14.78
C THR A 95 20.73 -18.87 14.79
N PHE A 96 19.53 -19.00 14.21
CA PHE A 96 18.50 -17.98 14.20
C PHE A 96 17.21 -18.51 14.84
N ILE A 97 16.47 -17.63 15.50
CA ILE A 97 15.15 -17.91 16.04
C ILE A 97 14.12 -16.92 15.50
N ARG A 98 12.85 -17.30 15.46
CA ARG A 98 11.76 -16.36 15.16
C ARG A 98 11.59 -15.40 16.33
N ASP A 99 11.68 -14.12 16.04
CA ASP A 99 11.68 -13.04 17.03
C ASP A 99 10.45 -12.13 16.88
N TRP A 100 9.90 -12.03 15.67
CA TRP A 100 8.61 -11.38 15.40
C TRP A 100 7.98 -11.93 14.12
N GLU A 101 6.66 -11.86 14.03
CA GLU A 101 5.88 -12.22 12.85
C GLU A 101 4.74 -11.21 12.69
N HIS A 102 4.52 -10.72 11.47
CA HIS A 102 3.31 -10.03 11.09
C HIS A 102 2.33 -11.00 10.47
N GLU A 103 1.06 -10.86 10.86
CA GLU A 103 -0.03 -11.64 10.28
C GLU A 103 -0.20 -11.33 8.78
N LEU A 104 -0.98 -12.21 8.13
CA LEU A 104 -1.17 -12.30 6.68
C LEU A 104 -1.23 -10.94 6.01
N ILE A 105 -0.31 -10.73 5.07
CA ILE A 105 -0.30 -9.54 4.23
C ILE A 105 -0.76 -9.95 2.84
N SER A 106 -1.94 -9.46 2.48
CA SER A 106 -2.45 -9.57 1.12
C SER A 106 -1.94 -8.39 0.29
N PHE A 107 -1.58 -8.63 -0.97
CA PHE A 107 -1.26 -7.57 -1.94
C PHE A 107 -0.08 -6.64 -1.56
N THR A 108 0.91 -7.10 -0.79
CA THR A 108 2.19 -6.39 -0.63
C THR A 108 3.11 -6.65 -1.82
N GLU A 109 3.61 -5.60 -2.45
CA GLU A 109 4.60 -5.71 -3.53
C GLU A 109 5.92 -6.26 -2.97
N ASP A 110 6.56 -5.58 -2.01
CA ASP A 110 7.80 -5.99 -1.34
C ASP A 110 7.92 -5.31 0.05
N PHE A 111 8.94 -5.70 0.83
CA PHE A 111 9.36 -4.95 2.02
C PHE A 111 10.76 -4.36 1.85
N GLU A 112 11.04 -3.30 2.61
CA GLU A 112 12.36 -2.68 2.73
C GLU A 112 12.87 -2.72 4.16
N VAL A 113 14.19 -2.71 4.33
CA VAL A 113 14.84 -2.58 5.65
C VAL A 113 15.73 -1.34 5.64
N ILE A 114 15.39 -0.34 6.45
CA ILE A 114 16.04 0.97 6.37
C ILE A 114 16.31 1.61 7.73
N ASP A 115 17.49 2.23 7.88
CA ASP A 115 17.82 3.13 9.00
C ASP A 115 17.21 4.52 8.74
N LEU A 116 15.89 4.61 8.96
CA LEU A 116 15.06 5.74 8.57
C LEU A 116 15.51 7.07 9.22
N GLN A 117 16.06 7.03 10.45
CA GLN A 117 16.48 8.21 11.19
C GLN A 117 17.99 8.44 11.20
N LYS A 118 18.76 7.59 10.49
CA LYS A 118 20.23 7.53 10.56
C LYS A 118 20.76 7.33 11.99
N SER A 119 19.95 6.74 12.87
CA SER A 119 20.26 6.47 14.27
C SER A 119 21.00 5.14 14.46
N GLY A 120 20.99 4.28 13.43
CA GLY A 120 21.46 2.90 13.48
C GLY A 120 20.36 1.90 13.89
N GLU A 121 19.14 2.37 14.13
CA GLU A 121 17.96 1.54 14.25
C GLU A 121 17.35 1.29 12.86
N TYR A 122 17.17 0.01 12.52
CA TYR A 122 16.55 -0.38 11.26
C TYR A 122 15.08 -0.74 11.47
N PHE A 123 14.28 -0.21 10.55
CA PHE A 123 12.85 -0.47 10.42
C PHE A 123 12.58 -1.40 9.25
N ILE A 124 11.61 -2.29 9.41
CA ILE A 124 11.04 -3.06 8.30
C ILE A 124 9.83 -2.27 7.80
N LEU A 125 9.90 -1.77 6.57
CA LEU A 125 8.84 -0.99 5.93
C LEU A 125 8.13 -1.82 4.88
N PHE A 126 6.80 -1.73 4.83
CA PHE A 126 6.00 -2.35 3.78
C PHE A 126 4.68 -1.62 3.62
N ILE A 127 4.11 -1.65 2.41
CA ILE A 127 2.85 -0.97 2.09
C ILE A 127 1.79 -2.02 1.74
N GLU A 128 0.66 -1.94 2.43
CA GLU A 128 -0.52 -2.73 2.13
C GLU A 128 -1.57 -1.85 1.44
N ASN A 129 -2.18 -2.39 0.40
CA ASN A 129 -3.23 -1.73 -0.36
C ASN A 129 -4.53 -2.51 -0.21
N SER A 130 -5.60 -1.84 0.21
CA SER A 130 -6.94 -2.42 0.27
C SER A 130 -7.93 -1.47 -0.37
N PHE A 131 -8.27 -1.71 -1.63
CA PHE A 131 -9.18 -0.87 -2.41
C PHE A 131 -10.45 -1.61 -2.79
N GLY A 132 -11.55 -0.86 -2.91
CA GLY A 132 -12.68 -1.23 -3.75
C GLY A 132 -13.32 0.01 -4.37
N SER A 133 -14.54 -0.15 -4.88
CA SER A 133 -15.21 0.86 -5.71
C SER A 133 -15.55 2.17 -5.00
N GLY A 134 -15.96 2.12 -3.73
CA GLY A 134 -16.41 3.30 -2.96
C GLY A 134 -15.35 3.91 -2.05
N ALA A 135 -14.37 3.11 -1.61
CA ALA A 135 -13.30 3.56 -0.73
C ALA A 135 -12.08 2.63 -0.82
N GLY A 136 -10.98 3.03 -0.19
CA GLY A 136 -9.82 2.18 0.00
C GLY A 136 -8.83 2.75 0.99
N THR A 137 -7.81 1.98 1.31
CA THR A 137 -6.71 2.42 2.17
C THR A 137 -5.36 2.01 1.58
N LYS A 138 -4.37 2.88 1.75
CA LYS A 138 -2.96 2.49 1.69
C LYS A 138 -2.39 2.58 3.09
N THR A 139 -1.78 1.51 3.58
CA THR A 139 -1.17 1.51 4.91
C THR A 139 0.32 1.28 4.80
N LEU A 140 1.11 2.29 5.15
CA LEU A 140 2.54 2.13 5.39
C LEU A 140 2.73 1.58 6.80
N TYR A 141 3.32 0.41 6.90
CA TYR A 141 3.75 -0.19 8.14
C TYR A 141 5.24 0.06 8.35
N ALA A 142 5.64 0.36 9.58
CA ALA A 142 7.03 0.48 9.98
C ALA A 142 7.27 -0.27 11.28
N PHE A 143 7.95 -1.41 11.20
CA PHE A 143 8.27 -2.21 12.38
C PHE A 143 9.66 -1.88 12.92
N SER A 144 9.73 -1.45 14.18
CA SER A 144 11.00 -1.23 14.90
C SER A 144 11.51 -2.54 15.50
N SER A 145 12.65 -3.02 14.99
CA SER A 145 13.27 -4.26 15.48
C SER A 145 13.81 -4.14 16.92
N SER A 146 14.14 -2.94 17.40
CA SER A 146 14.64 -2.69 18.76
C SER A 146 13.49 -2.64 19.78
N THR A 147 12.45 -1.86 19.50
CA THR A 147 11.34 -1.61 20.44
C THR A 147 10.19 -2.60 20.31
N LYS A 148 10.17 -3.40 19.23
CA LYS A 148 9.06 -4.30 18.86
C LYS A 148 7.74 -3.58 18.64
N LYS A 149 7.77 -2.27 18.37
CA LYS A 149 6.59 -1.49 18.01
C LYS A 149 6.37 -1.51 16.50
N LEU A 150 5.10 -1.67 16.09
CA LEU A 150 4.65 -1.51 14.72
C LEU A 150 3.94 -0.17 14.60
N PHE A 151 4.52 0.74 13.81
CA PHE A 151 3.91 2.01 13.46
C PHE A 151 3.12 1.88 12.16
N LYS A 152 2.04 2.64 12.03
CA LYS A 152 1.19 2.68 10.84
C LYS A 152 0.93 4.13 10.44
N ILE A 153 1.07 4.42 9.15
CA ILE A 153 0.48 5.59 8.50
C ILE A 153 -0.59 5.04 7.56
N ILE A 154 -1.85 5.35 7.87
CA ILE A 154 -2.99 4.91 7.07
C ILE A 154 -3.46 6.11 6.25
N GLU A 155 -3.42 5.97 4.93
CA GLU A 155 -4.01 6.88 3.96
C GLU A 155 -5.41 6.39 3.61
N HIS A 156 -6.44 7.14 4.01
CA HIS A 156 -7.82 6.79 3.71
C HIS A 156 -8.29 7.45 2.43
N HIS A 157 -8.83 6.62 1.55
CA HIS A 157 -9.49 6.99 0.31
C HIS A 157 -10.99 6.83 0.42
N ASP A 158 -11.70 7.95 0.38
CA ASP A 158 -13.15 7.99 0.26
C ASP A 158 -13.50 8.57 -1.10
N TRP A 159 -14.15 7.76 -1.95
CA TRP A 159 -14.57 8.19 -3.27
C TRP A 159 -15.98 8.78 -3.28
N SER A 160 -16.68 8.82 -2.12
CA SER A 160 -18.03 9.36 -2.00
C SER A 160 -18.06 10.88 -1.74
N ASP A 161 -17.02 11.44 -1.13
CA ASP A 161 -16.87 12.89 -0.87
C ASP A 161 -15.81 13.50 -1.81
N MET A 162 -16.19 13.75 -3.07
CA MET A 162 -15.23 14.07 -4.13
C MET A 162 -15.43 15.45 -4.76
N THR A 163 -14.44 16.32 -4.57
CA THR A 163 -14.20 17.48 -5.44
C THR A 163 -13.26 17.11 -6.61
N ARG A 164 -12.89 18.06 -7.49
CA ARG A 164 -11.85 17.83 -8.52
C ARG A 164 -10.46 17.53 -7.93
N VAL A 165 -10.29 17.84 -6.65
CA VAL A 165 -9.07 17.69 -5.88
C VAL A 165 -9.37 16.78 -4.70
N TYR A 166 -8.64 15.69 -4.61
CA TYR A 166 -8.80 14.72 -3.53
C TYR A 166 -7.53 14.71 -2.68
N THR A 167 -7.72 14.90 -1.36
CA THR A 167 -6.65 14.86 -0.36
C THR A 167 -6.94 13.72 0.61
N PRO A 168 -6.04 12.74 0.75
CA PRO A 168 -6.26 11.66 1.69
C PRO A 168 -6.23 12.14 3.14
N SER A 169 -6.97 11.45 4.01
CA SER A 169 -6.82 11.63 5.46
C SER A 169 -5.79 10.65 6.02
N ILE A 170 -5.08 11.10 7.05
CA ILE A 170 -3.97 10.34 7.65
C ILE A 170 -4.35 9.92 9.07
N GLU A 171 -4.20 8.63 9.34
CA GLU A 171 -4.27 8.09 10.71
C GLU A 171 -2.92 7.48 11.13
N LEU A 172 -2.53 7.76 12.37
CA LEU A 172 -1.30 7.27 12.98
C LEU A 172 -1.60 6.30 14.12
N SER A 173 -0.89 5.18 14.13
CA SER A 173 -0.97 4.19 15.22
C SER A 173 0.39 3.58 15.51
N PRO A 174 0.86 3.57 16.78
CA PRO A 174 0.27 4.27 17.92
C PRO A 174 0.42 5.80 17.81
N ARG A 175 -0.31 6.57 18.63
CA ARG A 175 -0.30 8.06 18.54
C ARG A 175 0.94 8.71 19.16
N ASP A 176 1.72 7.97 19.95
CA ASP A 176 2.91 8.43 20.68
C ASP A 176 4.20 8.39 19.83
N VAL A 177 4.11 8.64 18.53
CA VAL A 177 5.29 8.64 17.64
C VAL A 177 6.14 9.88 17.86
N ASP A 178 7.45 9.68 18.01
CA ASP A 178 8.43 10.77 18.00
C ASP A 178 8.31 11.61 16.72
N GLN A 179 8.31 12.94 16.84
CA GLN A 179 8.07 13.85 15.70
C GLN A 179 9.09 13.68 14.56
N LYS A 180 10.35 13.36 14.88
CA LYS A 180 11.37 13.15 13.86
C LYS A 180 11.11 11.83 13.13
N LEU A 181 10.70 10.78 13.84
CA LEU A 181 10.30 9.51 13.22
C LEU A 181 9.08 9.71 12.31
N LEU A 182 8.05 10.41 12.81
CA LEU A 182 6.85 10.71 12.05
C LEU A 182 7.19 11.42 10.73
N LYS A 183 7.97 12.50 10.78
CA LYS A 183 8.38 13.25 9.58
C LYS A 183 9.09 12.38 8.55
N ASN A 184 9.94 11.45 8.99
CA ASN A 184 10.64 10.56 8.06
C ASN A 184 9.70 9.49 7.47
N LEU A 185 8.72 9.01 8.24
CA LEU A 185 7.70 8.09 7.74
C LEU A 185 6.78 8.79 6.73
N GLU A 186 6.36 10.04 6.98
CA GLU A 186 5.60 10.85 6.02
C GLU A 186 6.39 11.11 4.74
N GLN A 187 7.70 11.38 4.86
CA GLN A 187 8.58 11.53 3.71
C GLN A 187 8.68 10.22 2.90
N TYR A 188 8.86 9.08 3.58
CA TYR A 188 8.91 7.77 2.93
C TYR A 188 7.59 7.44 2.23
N ALA A 189 6.45 7.67 2.91
CA ALA A 189 5.12 7.51 2.34
C ALA A 189 4.96 8.38 1.08
N SER A 190 5.35 9.66 1.15
CA SER A 190 5.31 10.58 0.00
C SER A 190 6.16 10.12 -1.19
N MET A 191 7.31 9.49 -0.94
CA MET A 191 8.15 8.91 -1.99
C MET A 191 7.53 7.69 -2.66
N ASN A 192 6.62 6.99 -1.98
CA ASN A 192 5.92 5.79 -2.44
C ASN A 192 4.48 6.07 -2.87
N ASP A 193 4.24 7.25 -3.46
CA ASP A 193 2.93 7.67 -3.98
C ASP A 193 1.78 7.58 -2.95
N MET A 194 2.12 7.81 -1.69
CA MET A 194 1.15 8.10 -0.64
C MET A 194 1.13 9.59 -0.32
N LEU A 195 0.11 10.04 0.40
CA LEU A 195 0.00 11.40 0.96
C LEU A 195 0.03 12.55 -0.07
N LYS A 196 -0.24 12.23 -1.35
CA LYS A 196 -0.28 13.22 -2.43
C LYS A 196 -1.72 13.60 -2.72
N GLU A 197 -1.93 14.91 -2.88
CA GLU A 197 -3.14 15.41 -3.51
C GLU A 197 -3.24 14.83 -4.93
N MET A 198 -4.37 14.20 -5.25
CA MET A 198 -4.63 13.66 -6.57
C MET A 198 -5.61 14.55 -7.31
N ARG A 199 -5.22 14.94 -8.53
CA ARG A 199 -6.14 15.52 -9.51
C ARG A 199 -6.82 14.39 -10.26
N VAL A 200 -8.14 14.40 -10.28
CA VAL A 200 -8.93 13.36 -10.94
C VAL A 200 -9.44 13.90 -12.26
N ASP A 201 -9.04 13.28 -13.36
CA ASP A 201 -9.61 13.53 -14.69
C ASP A 201 -10.86 12.68 -14.87
N PHE A 202 -12.03 13.28 -14.64
CA PHE A 202 -13.32 12.58 -14.77
C PHE A 202 -13.70 12.19 -16.19
N SER A 203 -12.95 12.63 -17.21
CA SER A 203 -13.13 12.14 -18.59
C SER A 203 -12.40 10.80 -18.83
N ASN A 204 -11.45 10.44 -17.96
CA ASN A 204 -10.71 9.20 -18.07
C ASN A 204 -11.54 8.02 -17.56
N PRO A 205 -11.72 6.93 -18.34
CA PRO A 205 -12.49 5.75 -17.92
C PRO A 205 -11.96 5.09 -16.64
N LYS A 206 -10.66 5.22 -16.33
CA LYS A 206 -10.08 4.73 -15.07
C LYS A 206 -10.70 5.39 -13.82
N HIS A 207 -11.37 6.51 -14.00
CA HIS A 207 -12.04 7.27 -12.95
C HIS A 207 -13.57 7.24 -13.05
N ALA A 208 -14.13 6.32 -13.86
CA ALA A 208 -15.56 6.24 -14.09
C ALA A 208 -16.39 6.08 -12.80
N VAL A 209 -15.95 5.22 -11.88
CA VAL A 209 -16.62 5.02 -10.57
C VAL A 209 -16.53 6.26 -9.69
N ARG A 210 -15.38 6.93 -9.69
CA ARG A 210 -15.19 8.19 -8.96
C ARG A 210 -16.11 9.28 -9.50
N ASN A 211 -16.25 9.36 -10.82
CA ASN A 211 -17.18 10.31 -11.44
C ASN A 211 -18.64 9.97 -11.12
N TRP A 212 -18.99 8.68 -11.05
CA TRP A 212 -20.31 8.25 -10.64
C TRP A 212 -20.64 8.72 -9.23
N HIS A 213 -19.77 8.49 -8.24
CA HIS A 213 -20.00 8.96 -6.87
C HIS A 213 -20.02 10.49 -6.77
N ARG A 214 -19.23 11.21 -7.57
CA ARG A 214 -19.31 12.68 -7.63
C ARG A 214 -20.69 13.18 -8.08
N LEU A 215 -21.33 12.48 -9.02
CA LEU A 215 -22.62 12.85 -9.58
C LEU A 215 -23.80 12.36 -8.73
N ASN A 216 -23.66 11.18 -8.15
CA ASN A 216 -24.76 10.43 -7.55
C ASN A 216 -24.62 10.24 -6.02
N GLY A 217 -23.48 10.58 -5.43
CA GLY A 217 -23.20 10.36 -4.01
C GLY A 217 -23.29 8.87 -3.62
N SER A 218 -24.07 8.61 -2.58
CA SER A 218 -24.33 7.27 -2.03
C SER A 218 -25.78 6.83 -2.21
N ILE A 219 -26.45 7.29 -3.28
CA ILE A 219 -27.86 6.95 -3.53
C ILE A 219 -28.06 5.44 -3.68
N THR A 220 -29.17 4.96 -3.11
CA THR A 220 -29.64 3.58 -3.22
C THR A 220 -31.01 3.50 -3.89
N GLU A 221 -31.63 4.63 -4.20
CA GLU A 221 -32.91 4.78 -4.88
C GLU A 221 -32.99 6.17 -5.55
N GLY A 222 -33.73 6.28 -6.65
CA GLY A 222 -33.98 7.52 -7.38
C GLY A 222 -33.23 7.62 -8.71
N ASP A 223 -33.23 8.82 -9.29
CA ASP A 223 -32.59 9.09 -10.58
C ASP A 223 -31.06 9.07 -10.46
N VAL A 224 -30.41 8.46 -11.45
CA VAL A 224 -28.96 8.32 -11.56
C VAL A 224 -28.47 9.08 -12.80
N GLU A 225 -27.50 9.97 -12.62
CA GLU A 225 -26.79 10.61 -13.72
C GLU A 225 -25.68 9.69 -14.26
N LEU A 226 -25.70 9.46 -15.57
CA LEU A 226 -24.77 8.56 -16.25
C LEU A 226 -23.73 9.35 -17.04
N CYS A 227 -22.49 8.85 -17.00
CA CYS A 227 -21.41 9.26 -17.89
C CYS A 227 -20.99 8.05 -18.72
N PHE A 228 -20.87 8.27 -20.03
CA PHE A 228 -20.44 7.27 -20.99
C PHE A 228 -18.96 7.47 -21.31
N TYR A 229 -18.24 6.36 -21.42
CA TYR A 229 -16.82 6.32 -21.72
C TYR A 229 -16.57 5.35 -22.86
N ASP A 230 -15.66 5.72 -23.75
CA ASP A 230 -15.33 4.89 -24.93
C ASP A 230 -14.73 3.54 -24.53
N GLY A 231 -15.05 2.54 -25.34
CA GLY A 231 -14.59 1.17 -25.22
C GLY A 231 -15.34 0.34 -24.17
N ARG A 232 -15.01 -0.95 -24.15
CA ARG A 232 -15.44 -1.90 -23.12
C ARG A 232 -14.89 -1.49 -21.74
N PRO A 233 -15.63 -1.67 -20.64
CA PRO A 233 -15.14 -1.31 -19.31
C PRO A 233 -13.88 -2.11 -18.97
N THR A 234 -12.80 -1.41 -18.61
CA THR A 234 -11.61 -2.01 -18.01
C THR A 234 -11.62 -1.69 -16.52
N TYR A 235 -11.99 -2.66 -15.70
CA TYR A 235 -11.95 -2.54 -14.25
C TYR A 235 -10.83 -3.40 -13.67
N GLY A 236 -10.20 -2.91 -12.59
CA GLY A 236 -9.08 -3.62 -11.96
C GLY A 236 -9.48 -4.91 -11.23
N SER A 237 -10.77 -5.09 -10.94
CA SER A 237 -11.33 -6.30 -10.34
C SER A 237 -11.85 -7.26 -11.40
N SER A 238 -11.89 -8.56 -11.07
CA SER A 238 -12.53 -9.58 -11.90
C SER A 238 -14.06 -9.38 -11.96
N PRO A 239 -14.69 -9.59 -13.13
CA PRO A 239 -16.13 -9.75 -13.21
C PRO A 239 -16.61 -10.89 -12.31
N THR A 240 -17.71 -10.68 -11.57
CA THR A 240 -18.40 -11.72 -10.81
C THR A 240 -19.52 -12.34 -11.61
N GLU A 241 -20.20 -11.54 -12.42
CA GLU A 241 -21.34 -11.96 -13.23
C GLU A 241 -21.48 -11.09 -14.47
N VAL A 242 -21.92 -11.70 -15.57
CA VAL A 242 -22.13 -11.02 -16.85
C VAL A 242 -23.47 -11.47 -17.42
N VAL A 243 -24.34 -10.50 -17.71
CA VAL A 243 -25.64 -10.74 -18.34
C VAL A 243 -25.71 -9.98 -19.66
N HIS A 244 -26.07 -10.67 -20.73
CA HIS A 244 -26.22 -10.07 -22.05
C HIS A 244 -27.68 -9.91 -22.41
N TYR A 245 -28.07 -8.72 -22.87
CA TYR A 245 -29.41 -8.44 -23.35
C TYR A 245 -29.42 -7.39 -24.46
N ASP A 246 -29.91 -7.78 -25.64
CA ASP A 246 -29.85 -6.97 -26.87
C ASP A 246 -28.46 -6.38 -27.13
N ASP A 247 -28.32 -5.06 -27.13
CA ASP A 247 -27.07 -4.35 -27.36
C ASP A 247 -26.31 -4.00 -26.08
N ILE A 248 -26.82 -4.40 -24.91
CA ILE A 248 -26.22 -4.11 -23.60
C ILE A 248 -25.62 -5.36 -22.97
N GLU A 249 -24.44 -5.20 -22.37
CA GLU A 249 -23.83 -6.16 -21.47
C GLU A 249 -23.74 -5.56 -20.07
N TRP A 250 -24.39 -6.21 -19.11
CA TRP A 250 -24.34 -5.87 -17.69
C TRP A 250 -23.25 -6.69 -17.02
N ILE A 251 -22.35 -6.01 -16.30
CA ILE A 251 -21.17 -6.61 -15.68
C ILE A 251 -21.12 -6.19 -14.21
N GLY A 252 -21.26 -7.16 -13.31
CA GLY A 252 -20.95 -6.98 -11.89
C GLY A 252 -19.47 -7.28 -11.64
N TYR A 253 -18.81 -6.46 -10.83
CA TYR A 253 -17.40 -6.63 -10.48
C TYR A 253 -17.20 -6.99 -9.00
N PHE A 254 -16.23 -7.85 -8.70
CA PHE A 254 -15.86 -8.18 -7.33
C PHE A 254 -15.37 -6.93 -6.58
N LYS A 255 -15.99 -6.61 -5.43
CA LYS A 255 -15.75 -5.36 -4.69
C LYS A 255 -15.88 -4.09 -5.55
N GLY A 256 -16.73 -4.18 -6.56
CA GLY A 256 -16.79 -3.24 -7.67
C GLY A 256 -18.20 -2.73 -7.98
N PRO A 257 -18.33 -1.92 -9.03
CA PRO A 257 -19.60 -1.40 -9.50
C PRO A 257 -20.40 -2.41 -10.32
N LEU A 258 -21.64 -2.04 -10.63
CA LEU A 258 -22.39 -2.55 -11.78
C LEU A 258 -22.12 -1.64 -12.98
N CYS A 259 -21.64 -2.24 -14.06
CA CYS A 259 -21.37 -1.54 -15.32
C CYS A 259 -22.33 -1.99 -16.41
N GLY A 260 -22.79 -1.06 -17.24
CA GLY A 260 -23.44 -1.35 -18.51
C GLY A 260 -22.49 -1.02 -19.67
N TYR A 261 -22.39 -1.92 -20.64
CA TYR A 261 -21.61 -1.74 -21.87
C TYR A 261 -22.51 -1.83 -23.11
N LEU A 262 -22.60 -0.74 -23.87
CA LEU A 262 -23.39 -0.59 -25.10
C LEU A 262 -22.57 -1.03 -26.32
N LYS A 263 -22.74 -2.28 -26.75
CA LYS A 263 -21.92 -2.92 -27.79
C LYS A 263 -21.95 -2.20 -29.14
N LYS A 264 -23.09 -1.62 -29.52
CA LYS A 264 -23.24 -0.92 -30.82
C LYS A 264 -22.54 0.44 -30.84
N ARG A 265 -22.42 1.10 -29.68
CA ARG A 265 -21.77 2.40 -29.52
C ARG A 265 -20.29 2.26 -29.12
N ASP A 266 -19.90 1.07 -28.68
CA ASP A 266 -18.61 0.80 -28.03
C ASP A 266 -18.35 1.77 -26.87
N GLU A 267 -19.31 1.88 -25.96
CA GLU A 267 -19.25 2.77 -24.81
C GLU A 267 -19.75 2.06 -23.55
N HIS A 268 -19.24 2.45 -22.38
CA HIS A 268 -19.68 1.92 -21.09
C HIS A 268 -20.03 3.01 -20.09
N PHE A 269 -20.81 2.65 -19.08
CA PHE A 269 -21.20 3.53 -17.99
C PHE A 269 -21.29 2.76 -16.68
N ILE A 270 -21.18 3.48 -15.55
CA ILE A 270 -21.43 2.92 -14.23
C ILE A 270 -22.91 3.13 -13.92
N ALA A 271 -23.64 2.03 -13.71
CA ALA A 271 -25.07 2.08 -13.38
C ALA A 271 -25.29 2.21 -11.87
N TYR A 272 -24.43 1.55 -11.10
CA TYR A 272 -24.46 1.58 -9.65
C TYR A 272 -23.06 1.33 -9.09
N SER A 273 -22.71 2.03 -8.01
CA SER A 273 -21.50 1.74 -7.23
C SER A 273 -21.85 1.78 -5.74
N PRO A 274 -21.61 0.70 -4.98
CA PRO A 274 -21.89 0.71 -3.56
C PRO A 274 -20.89 1.61 -2.82
N GLY A 275 -21.37 2.29 -1.77
CA GLY A 275 -20.48 3.03 -0.87
C GLY A 275 -19.53 2.12 -0.10
N TRP A 276 -19.95 0.88 0.19
CA TRP A 276 -19.12 -0.13 0.84
C TRP A 276 -18.68 -1.23 -0.11
N THR A 277 -17.39 -1.54 -0.07
CA THR A 277 -16.77 -2.46 -1.02
C THR A 277 -17.21 -3.91 -0.87
N TYR A 278 -17.95 -4.28 0.19
CA TYR A 278 -18.50 -5.64 0.35
C TYR A 278 -19.96 -5.77 -0.09
N ASP A 279 -20.61 -4.67 -0.45
CA ASP A 279 -21.97 -4.67 -0.98
C ASP A 279 -21.93 -4.61 -2.51
N TRP A 280 -21.00 -5.33 -3.15
CA TRP A 280 -20.92 -5.30 -4.61
C TRP A 280 -22.13 -6.01 -5.24
N PRO A 281 -22.53 -5.62 -6.46
CA PRO A 281 -23.65 -6.22 -7.17
C PRO A 281 -23.47 -7.73 -7.43
N GLN A 282 -24.49 -8.49 -7.07
CA GLN A 282 -24.59 -9.94 -7.22
C GLN A 282 -25.95 -10.33 -7.79
N ASP A 283 -26.10 -11.59 -8.22
CA ASP A 283 -27.36 -12.19 -8.69
C ASP A 283 -28.06 -11.37 -9.79
N LEU A 284 -27.29 -10.93 -10.79
CA LEU A 284 -27.76 -10.10 -11.89
C LEU A 284 -28.85 -10.82 -12.71
N LYS A 285 -30.02 -10.21 -12.83
CA LYS A 285 -31.18 -10.75 -13.56
C LYS A 285 -31.86 -9.66 -14.36
N MET A 286 -32.22 -9.96 -15.61
CA MET A 286 -32.98 -9.02 -16.43
C MET A 286 -34.36 -8.74 -15.81
N LYS A 287 -34.76 -7.47 -15.79
CA LYS A 287 -36.08 -7.02 -15.34
C LYS A 287 -36.58 -5.93 -16.29
N GLY A 288 -37.52 -6.29 -17.18
CA GLY A 288 -37.99 -5.37 -18.22
C GLY A 288 -36.85 -4.95 -19.16
N ASN A 289 -36.65 -3.64 -19.31
CA ASN A 289 -35.51 -3.03 -20.03
C ASN A 289 -34.29 -2.75 -19.13
N GLY A 290 -34.34 -3.17 -17.86
CA GLY A 290 -33.31 -2.93 -16.86
C GLY A 290 -32.69 -4.21 -16.30
N ILE A 291 -31.94 -4.05 -15.22
CA ILE A 291 -31.25 -5.12 -14.51
C ILE A 291 -31.61 -5.07 -13.02
N GLN A 292 -31.92 -6.22 -12.45
CA GLN A 292 -32.10 -6.42 -11.01
C GLN A 292 -30.84 -7.11 -10.45
N PHE A 293 -30.43 -6.75 -9.24
CA PHE A 293 -29.26 -7.30 -8.58
C PHE A 293 -29.40 -7.20 -7.05
N THR A 294 -28.64 -8.01 -6.33
CA THR A 294 -28.49 -7.93 -4.87
C THR A 294 -27.23 -7.13 -4.54
N SER A 295 -27.29 -6.34 -3.47
CA SER A 295 -26.21 -5.47 -3.01
C SER A 295 -26.26 -5.38 -1.49
N GLY A 296 -25.41 -6.15 -0.82
CA GLY A 296 -25.48 -6.33 0.64
C GLY A 296 -26.81 -6.95 1.05
N LYS A 297 -27.64 -6.22 1.79
CA LYS A 297 -28.99 -6.65 2.21
C LYS A 297 -30.11 -6.17 1.30
N HIS A 298 -29.78 -5.42 0.25
CA HIS A 298 -30.76 -4.77 -0.62
C HIS A 298 -30.93 -5.54 -1.91
N THR A 299 -32.16 -5.56 -2.43
CA THR A 299 -32.45 -5.97 -3.80
C THR A 299 -32.74 -4.71 -4.58
N LEU A 300 -31.91 -4.40 -5.56
CA LEU A 300 -32.02 -3.18 -6.35
C LEU A 300 -32.39 -3.52 -7.79
N SER A 301 -33.03 -2.59 -8.48
CA SER A 301 -33.12 -2.62 -9.94
C SER A 301 -32.74 -1.29 -10.54
N PHE A 302 -32.05 -1.36 -11.68
CA PHE A 302 -31.64 -0.22 -12.48
C PHE A 302 -32.31 -0.27 -13.85
N GLU A 303 -32.98 0.80 -14.24
CA GLU A 303 -33.58 0.96 -15.56
C GLU A 303 -32.85 2.07 -16.34
N LEU A 304 -32.48 1.78 -17.58
CA LEU A 304 -31.83 2.74 -18.47
C LEU A 304 -32.88 3.49 -19.30
N ASN A 305 -32.92 4.81 -19.16
CA ASN A 305 -33.83 5.73 -19.85
C ASN A 305 -33.02 6.77 -20.64
N GLY A 306 -32.52 6.37 -21.82
CA GLY A 306 -31.64 7.21 -22.63
C GLY A 306 -30.29 7.44 -21.95
N ASN A 307 -29.99 8.69 -21.58
CA ASN A 307 -28.75 9.06 -20.88
C ASN A 307 -28.92 9.16 -19.35
N LYS A 308 -30.06 8.72 -18.82
CA LYS A 308 -30.32 8.69 -17.37
C LYS A 308 -30.62 7.26 -16.92
N GLY A 309 -30.29 6.97 -15.66
CA GLY A 309 -30.70 5.76 -14.97
C GLY A 309 -31.79 6.05 -13.95
N ASN A 310 -32.54 5.04 -13.57
CA ASN A 310 -33.40 5.08 -12.39
C ASN A 310 -33.15 3.83 -11.55
N LEU A 311 -32.76 4.03 -10.29
CA LEU A 311 -32.45 2.99 -9.32
C LEU A 311 -33.64 2.83 -8.36
N ASN A 312 -34.09 1.60 -8.17
CA ASN A 312 -35.22 1.29 -7.29
C ASN A 312 -34.83 0.22 -6.29
N ASN A 313 -35.22 0.41 -5.03
CA ASN A 313 -35.11 -0.62 -3.99
C ASN A 313 -36.40 -1.45 -3.98
N ILE A 314 -36.28 -2.76 -4.14
CA ILE A 314 -37.40 -3.71 -4.28
C ILE A 314 -37.60 -4.49 -2.98
#